data_AF-A0A817QES4-F1
#
_entry.id   AF-A0A817QES4-F1
#
_cell.length_a   1.000
_cell.length_b   1.000
_cell.length_c   1.000
_cell.angle_alpha   90.00
_cell.angle_beta   90.00
_cell.angle_gamma   90.00
#
_symmetry.space_group_name_H-M   'P 1'
#
loop_
_entity.id
_entity.type
_entity.pdbx_description
1 polymer ?
#
loop_
_entity_poly.entity_id
_entity_poly.type
_entity_poly.pdbx_seq_one_letter_code
_entity_poly.pdbx_strand_id
1 'polypeptide(L)'
;MLVQEPRNFTIFIKNFIEFPVFGVRHKNMADSLTKPCTFHPKLDKECPIFSIKYIMDEAEKNITEHDLMLRYGGVLCMKIDWDCNLDQNIKRCKPEYSFARLDVPFHENPFSRGLNFRYATSWKHNEEYFRILRKAYGLRFIITVNGKAGKFDLIELSLNVGSIVGLLGLATFICDILLLHLSKNSRIYRKHIFDSIHLQTRATSIRKAPKINIQKNDERYSNPDSYIEAESSYETLENSPASSSRTVRRGPVSFINPHYCNH
;
A
#
# COMPACT_ATOMS: atom_id res chain seq x y z
N MET A 1 -36.05 -12.83 27.80
CA MET A 1 -35.16 -12.09 28.71
C MET A 1 -34.45 -11.04 27.87
N LEU A 2 -34.71 -9.76 28.12
CA LEU A 2 -33.99 -8.65 27.49
C LEU A 2 -32.85 -8.25 28.42
N VAL A 3 -31.67 -7.96 27.87
CA VAL A 3 -30.53 -7.47 28.64
C VAL A 3 -30.80 -6.02 29.02
N GLN A 4 -30.65 -5.68 30.30
CA GLN A 4 -30.78 -4.32 30.77
C GLN A 4 -29.50 -3.54 30.45
N GLU A 5 -29.65 -2.32 29.96
CA GLU A 5 -28.57 -1.35 29.71
C GLU A 5 -27.35 -1.86 28.91
N PRO A 6 -27.53 -2.54 27.76
CA PRO A 6 -26.40 -3.03 26.96
C PRO A 6 -25.46 -1.91 26.45
N ARG A 7 -25.92 -0.66 26.45
CA ARG A 7 -25.13 0.53 26.09
C ARG A 7 -23.97 0.81 27.06
N ASN A 8 -24.11 0.41 28.33
CA ASN A 8 -23.10 0.66 29.38
C ASN A 8 -21.99 -0.40 29.38
N PHE A 9 -22.07 -1.42 28.53
CA PHE A 9 -21.02 -2.42 28.42
C PHE A 9 -19.80 -1.85 27.70
N THR A 10 -18.66 -2.46 28.01
CA THR A 10 -17.37 -2.12 27.44
C THR A 10 -16.76 -3.31 26.71
N ILE A 11 -16.03 -3.02 25.64
CA ILE A 11 -15.30 -3.98 24.82
C ILE A 11 -13.83 -3.67 24.96
N PHE A 12 -13.05 -4.64 25.44
CA PHE A 12 -11.61 -4.53 25.51
C PHE A 12 -10.96 -5.26 24.34
N ILE A 13 -10.20 -4.54 23.52
CA ILE A 13 -9.55 -5.09 22.32
C ILE A 13 -8.05 -5.21 22.53
N LYS A 14 -7.56 -6.44 22.47
CA LYS A 14 -6.12 -6.74 22.41
C LYS A 14 -5.71 -6.98 20.96
N ASN A 15 -4.95 -6.06 20.38
CA ASN A 15 -4.46 -6.19 19.01
C ASN A 15 -2.92 -6.21 18.97
N PHE A 16 -2.38 -7.24 18.32
CA PHE A 16 -0.96 -7.40 18.05
C PHE A 16 -0.76 -7.42 16.53
N ILE A 17 0.22 -6.66 16.05
CA ILE A 17 0.56 -6.56 14.64
C ILE A 17 2.02 -6.95 14.41
N GLU A 18 2.29 -7.46 13.23
CA GLU A 18 3.64 -7.78 12.77
C GLU A 18 3.78 -7.32 11.31
N PHE A 19 4.85 -6.60 11.02
CA PHE A 19 5.27 -6.29 9.67
C PHE A 19 6.40 -7.26 9.30
N PRO A 20 6.09 -8.44 8.71
CA PRO A 20 7.05 -9.53 8.56
C PRO A 20 8.23 -9.15 7.65
N VAL A 21 7.98 -8.35 6.61
CA VAL A 21 9.02 -7.85 5.69
C VAL A 21 10.10 -7.07 6.45
N PHE A 22 9.72 -6.33 7.48
CA PHE A 22 10.62 -5.51 8.28
C PHE A 22 11.04 -6.17 9.61
N GLY A 23 10.46 -7.33 9.97
CA GLY A 23 10.69 -8.02 11.24
C GLY A 23 10.22 -7.23 12.48
N VAL A 24 9.28 -6.30 12.34
CA VAL A 24 8.81 -5.43 13.43
C VAL A 24 7.48 -5.92 13.99
N ARG A 25 7.40 -6.10 15.30
CA ARG A 25 6.16 -6.41 16.03
C ARG A 25 5.73 -5.22 16.87
N HIS A 26 4.43 -4.98 16.93
CA HIS A 26 3.84 -3.93 17.75
C HIS A 26 2.46 -4.32 18.29
N LYS A 27 1.91 -3.53 19.20
CA LYS A 27 0.62 -3.78 19.85
C LYS A 27 -0.09 -2.47 20.13
N ASN A 28 -1.43 -2.50 20.19
CA ASN A 28 -2.25 -1.31 20.44
C ASN A 28 -2.15 -0.76 21.86
N MET A 29 -1.64 -1.55 22.81
CA MET A 29 -1.53 -1.17 24.21
C MET A 29 -0.16 -0.57 24.53
N ALA A 30 -0.16 0.59 25.19
CA ALA A 30 1.03 1.11 25.85
C ALA A 30 1.45 0.17 27.00
N ASP A 31 2.77 0.04 27.22
CA ASP A 31 3.30 -0.78 28.32
C ASP A 31 2.94 -0.23 29.71
N SER A 32 2.53 1.05 29.79
CA SER A 32 2.21 1.77 31.03
C SER A 32 0.72 1.84 31.35
N LEU A 33 -0.11 0.93 30.83
CA LEU A 33 -1.57 0.94 31.09
C LEU A 33 -1.89 0.47 32.52
N THR A 34 -1.55 1.29 33.53
CA THR A 34 -1.74 1.00 34.96
C THR A 34 -3.07 1.51 35.53
N LYS A 35 -3.88 2.23 34.75
CA LYS A 35 -5.15 2.82 35.19
C LYS A 35 -6.32 2.34 34.33
N PRO A 36 -7.53 2.17 34.90
CA PRO A 36 -8.74 1.99 34.11
C PRO A 36 -8.92 3.22 33.21
N CYS A 37 -9.13 3.00 31.92
CA CYS A 37 -9.36 4.04 30.94
C CYS A 37 -10.58 3.66 30.08
N THR A 38 -11.14 4.65 29.41
CA THR A 38 -12.12 4.46 28.34
C THR A 38 -11.66 5.26 27.14
N PHE A 39 -11.74 4.66 25.94
CA PHE A 39 -11.36 5.30 24.70
C PHE A 39 -12.10 6.61 24.50
N HIS A 40 -11.34 7.64 24.15
CA HIS A 40 -11.88 8.90 23.68
C HIS A 40 -11.03 9.41 22.53
N PRO A 41 -11.62 9.88 21.41
CA PRO A 41 -10.90 10.30 20.21
C PRO A 41 -10.01 11.55 20.38
N LYS A 42 -9.89 12.11 21.59
CA LYS A 42 -9.13 13.34 21.87
C LYS A 42 -8.37 13.22 23.19
N LEU A 43 -9.05 12.80 24.25
CA LEU A 43 -8.47 12.69 25.59
C LEU A 43 -7.59 11.44 25.73
N ASP A 44 -8.11 10.27 25.34
CA ASP A 44 -7.48 8.96 25.59
C ASP A 44 -7.53 8.07 24.34
N LYS A 45 -6.83 8.49 23.28
CA LYS A 45 -6.80 7.77 21.98
C LYS A 45 -6.13 6.39 22.06
N GLU A 46 -5.24 6.18 23.02
CA GLU A 46 -4.48 4.93 23.15
C GLU A 46 -5.21 3.88 24.01
N CYS A 47 -6.37 4.22 24.57
CA CYS A 47 -7.08 3.30 25.43
C CYS A 47 -7.79 2.20 24.60
N PRO A 48 -7.55 0.90 24.89
CA PRO A 48 -8.13 -0.22 24.15
C PRO A 48 -9.54 -0.63 24.63
N ILE A 49 -10.16 0.15 25.52
CA ILE A 49 -11.46 -0.15 26.14
C ILE A 49 -12.51 0.79 25.57
N PHE A 50 -13.48 0.25 24.86
CA PHE A 50 -14.50 1.02 24.13
C PHE A 50 -15.87 0.79 24.73
N SER A 51 -16.63 1.85 24.99
CA SER A 51 -18.04 1.72 25.38
C SER A 51 -18.90 1.38 24.16
N ILE A 52 -19.86 0.46 24.32
CA ILE A 52 -20.83 0.15 23.25
C ILE A 52 -21.59 1.40 22.83
N LYS A 53 -21.95 2.27 23.79
CA LYS A 53 -22.57 3.57 23.51
C LYS A 53 -21.73 4.39 22.51
N TYR A 54 -20.44 4.56 22.79
CA TYR A 54 -19.55 5.34 21.93
C TYR A 54 -19.45 4.75 20.52
N ILE A 55 -19.34 3.42 20.41
CA ILE A 55 -19.28 2.74 19.10
C ILE A 55 -20.57 2.98 18.30
N MET A 56 -21.73 2.89 18.95
CA MET A 56 -23.02 3.11 18.30
C MET A 56 -23.21 4.57 17.88
N ASP A 57 -22.86 5.52 18.75
CA ASP A 57 -22.93 6.96 18.47
C ASP A 57 -22.04 7.37 17.29
N GLU A 58 -20.92 6.66 17.10
CA GLU A 58 -20.01 6.93 15.99
C GLU A 58 -20.43 6.23 14.69
N ALA A 59 -20.89 4.99 14.78
CA ALA A 59 -21.32 4.21 13.61
C ALA A 59 -22.67 4.63 13.01
N GLU A 60 -23.56 5.21 13.82
CA GLU A 60 -24.91 5.61 13.40
C GLU A 60 -25.31 6.91 14.13
N LYS A 61 -25.72 7.93 13.40
CA LYS A 61 -26.09 9.24 13.98
C LYS A 61 -27.57 9.28 14.39
N ASN A 62 -28.41 8.40 13.85
CA ASN A 62 -29.82 8.35 14.20
C ASN A 62 -30.08 7.55 15.49
N ILE A 63 -30.50 8.25 16.55
CA ILE A 63 -30.80 7.66 17.86
C ILE A 63 -31.90 6.60 17.79
N THR A 64 -32.87 6.75 16.88
CA THR A 64 -33.97 5.77 16.70
C THR A 64 -33.44 4.42 16.23
N GLU A 65 -32.43 4.45 15.36
CA GLU A 65 -31.79 3.24 14.85
C GLU A 65 -31.04 2.51 15.95
N HIS A 66 -30.49 3.21 16.95
CA HIS A 66 -29.82 2.58 18.08
C HIS A 66 -30.74 1.64 18.86
N ASP A 67 -31.94 2.10 19.21
CA ASP A 67 -32.91 1.29 19.95
C ASP A 67 -33.39 0.09 19.11
N LEU A 68 -33.53 0.28 17.80
CA LEU A 68 -33.88 -0.79 16.87
C LEU A 68 -32.76 -1.83 16.75
N MET A 69 -31.50 -1.40 16.69
CA MET A 69 -30.35 -2.30 16.67
C MET A 69 -30.22 -3.11 17.97
N LEU A 70 -30.53 -2.52 19.12
CA LEU A 70 -30.53 -3.25 20.40
C LEU A 70 -31.70 -4.25 20.48
N ARG A 71 -32.84 -3.95 19.85
CA ARG A 71 -34.03 -4.81 19.87
C ARG A 71 -33.99 -5.93 18.85
N TYR A 72 -33.56 -5.63 17.63
CA TYR A 72 -33.60 -6.54 16.47
C TYR A 72 -32.22 -7.03 16.03
N GLY A 73 -31.15 -6.53 16.65
CA GLY A 73 -29.77 -6.82 16.28
C GLY A 73 -29.25 -5.90 15.17
N GLY A 74 -27.93 -5.85 15.01
CA GLY A 74 -27.27 -5.02 14.00
C GLY A 74 -25.84 -5.49 13.78
N VAL A 75 -25.21 -5.01 12.70
CA VAL A 75 -23.82 -5.35 12.37
C VAL A 75 -22.99 -4.07 12.36
N LEU A 76 -22.05 -4.00 13.29
CA LEU A 76 -21.14 -2.87 13.44
C LEU A 76 -19.73 -3.30 13.05
N CYS A 77 -19.04 -2.48 12.29
CA CYS A 77 -17.62 -2.62 12.03
C CYS A 77 -16.82 -1.67 12.92
N MET A 78 -15.74 -2.20 13.49
CA MET A 78 -14.63 -1.41 14.00
C MET A 78 -13.41 -1.69 13.13
N LYS A 79 -12.87 -0.64 12.53
CA LYS A 79 -11.66 -0.70 11.72
C LYS A 79 -10.48 -0.11 12.51
N ILE A 80 -9.38 -0.85 12.54
CA ILE A 80 -8.13 -0.50 13.20
C ILE A 80 -7.07 -0.34 12.10
N ASP A 81 -6.79 0.90 11.73
CA ASP A 81 -5.79 1.23 10.71
C ASP A 81 -4.44 1.53 11.38
N TRP A 82 -3.39 0.91 10.87
CA TRP A 82 -2.00 1.18 11.25
C TRP A 82 -1.26 1.74 10.04
N ASP A 83 -0.90 3.02 10.06
CA ASP A 83 0.00 3.63 9.07
C ASP A 83 1.31 4.01 9.76
N CYS A 84 2.29 3.12 9.67
CA CYS A 84 3.56 3.24 10.38
C CYS A 84 4.69 3.70 9.45
N ASN A 85 5.33 4.81 9.79
CA ASN A 85 6.67 5.10 9.30
C ASN A 85 7.71 4.45 10.24
N LEU A 86 8.35 3.37 9.78
CA LEU A 86 9.35 2.59 10.52
C LEU A 86 10.75 3.22 10.53
N ASP A 87 10.95 4.34 9.84
CA ASP A 87 12.17 5.15 9.99
C ASP A 87 12.15 5.93 11.31
N GLN A 88 10.97 6.12 11.87
CA GLN A 88 10.78 6.71 13.20
C GLN A 88 10.69 5.62 14.27
N ASN A 89 10.72 6.05 15.54
CA ASN A 89 10.51 5.14 16.65
C ASN A 89 9.13 4.48 16.55
N ILE A 90 9.08 3.14 16.61
CA ILE A 90 7.86 2.33 16.53
C ILE A 90 6.78 2.79 17.54
N LYS A 91 7.18 3.36 18.69
CA LYS A 91 6.27 3.93 19.68
C LYS A 91 5.42 5.09 19.17
N ARG A 92 5.80 5.75 18.07
CA ARG A 92 4.99 6.78 17.41
C ARG A 92 3.93 6.20 16.49
N CYS A 93 4.08 4.94 16.07
CA CYS A 93 3.02 4.30 15.31
C CYS A 93 1.88 3.96 16.27
N LYS A 94 0.71 4.53 16.00
CA LYS A 94 -0.49 4.34 16.80
C LYS A 94 -1.63 3.89 15.90
N PRO A 95 -2.55 3.05 16.42
CA PRO A 95 -3.72 2.66 15.65
C PRO A 95 -4.71 3.82 15.56
N GLU A 96 -5.34 3.96 14.41
CA GLU A 96 -6.52 4.79 14.20
C GLU A 96 -7.76 3.92 14.21
N TYR A 97 -8.75 4.31 15.01
CA TYR A 97 -10.00 3.56 15.15
C TYR A 97 -11.13 4.30 14.42
N SER A 98 -11.86 3.58 13.58
CA SER A 98 -13.08 4.06 12.92
C SER A 98 -14.21 3.05 13.08
N PHE A 99 -15.44 3.55 13.08
CA PHE A 99 -16.64 2.76 13.35
C PHE A 99 -17.68 3.02 12.28
N ALA A 100 -18.31 1.97 11.79
CA ALA A 100 -19.32 2.07 10.75
C ALA A 100 -20.40 1.01 10.95
N ARG A 101 -21.63 1.29 10.53
CA ARG A 101 -22.68 0.28 10.42
C ARG A 101 -22.59 -0.44 9.08
N LEU A 102 -22.71 -1.76 9.09
CA LEU A 102 -22.61 -2.60 7.88
C LEU A 102 -23.95 -3.19 7.42
N ASP A 103 -24.94 -3.29 8.30
CA ASP A 103 -26.28 -3.74 7.93
C ASP A 103 -27.14 -2.59 7.39
N VAL A 104 -28.11 -2.92 6.54
CA VAL A 104 -29.06 -1.95 5.98
C VAL A 104 -29.87 -1.32 7.13
N PRO A 105 -29.93 0.01 7.23
CA PRO A 105 -30.72 0.70 8.24
C PRO A 105 -32.20 0.31 8.25
N PHE A 106 -32.84 0.38 9.41
CA PHE A 106 -34.22 -0.10 9.56
C PHE A 106 -35.23 0.77 8.83
N HIS A 107 -34.97 2.08 8.71
CA HIS A 107 -35.82 3.01 7.96
C HIS A 107 -35.85 2.75 6.45
N GLU A 108 -34.89 2.01 5.90
CA GLU A 108 -34.85 1.64 4.47
C GLU A 108 -35.70 0.38 4.14
N ASN A 109 -36.50 -0.11 5.10
CA ASN A 109 -37.37 -1.28 4.96
C ASN A 109 -36.66 -2.53 4.39
N PRO A 110 -35.63 -3.04 5.08
CA PRO A 110 -34.90 -4.21 4.61
C PRO A 110 -35.79 -5.46 4.62
N PHE A 111 -35.54 -6.36 3.66
CA PHE A 111 -36.22 -7.68 3.57
C PHE A 111 -36.08 -8.50 4.86
N SER A 112 -34.92 -8.41 5.51
CA SER A 112 -34.69 -8.98 6.84
C SER A 112 -34.22 -7.90 7.79
N ARG A 113 -34.99 -7.66 8.85
CA ARG A 113 -34.68 -6.65 9.86
C ARG A 113 -33.69 -7.20 10.88
N GLY A 114 -32.55 -6.52 10.98
CA GLY A 114 -31.53 -6.74 12.01
C GLY A 114 -30.81 -8.08 11.91
N LEU A 115 -30.21 -8.51 13.03
CA LEU A 115 -29.41 -9.74 13.11
C LEU A 115 -29.95 -10.66 14.20
N ASN A 116 -30.29 -11.89 13.81
CA ASN A 116 -30.72 -12.93 14.75
C ASN A 116 -30.17 -14.30 14.38
N PHE A 117 -29.96 -15.14 15.40
CA PHE A 117 -29.59 -16.54 15.22
C PHE A 117 -30.33 -17.43 16.23
N ARG A 118 -30.49 -18.70 15.88
CA ARG A 118 -31.11 -19.70 16.76
C ARG A 118 -30.07 -20.74 17.17
N TYR A 119 -30.07 -21.09 18.44
CA TYR A 119 -29.24 -22.17 18.98
C TYR A 119 -30.07 -23.02 19.93
N ALA A 120 -29.72 -24.31 20.03
CA ALA A 120 -30.41 -25.25 20.89
C ALA A 120 -29.45 -25.80 21.94
N THR A 121 -29.91 -25.89 23.18
CA THR A 121 -29.25 -26.69 24.21
C THR A 121 -30.04 -27.96 24.37
N SER A 122 -29.41 -29.09 24.05
CA SER A 122 -30.02 -30.41 24.19
C SER A 122 -29.52 -31.08 25.47
N TRP A 123 -30.39 -31.79 26.17
CA TRP A 123 -30.01 -32.64 27.30
C TRP A 123 -30.88 -33.90 27.31
N LYS A 124 -30.44 -34.92 28.03
CA LYS A 124 -31.12 -36.20 28.14
C LYS A 124 -31.61 -36.40 29.57
N HIS A 125 -32.85 -36.82 29.76
CA HIS A 125 -33.40 -37.17 31.06
C HIS A 125 -34.24 -38.43 30.92
N ASN A 126 -33.94 -39.48 31.70
CA ASN A 126 -34.64 -40.77 31.68
C ASN A 126 -34.84 -41.35 30.27
N GLU A 127 -33.75 -41.50 29.50
CA GLU A 127 -33.74 -42.01 28.11
C GLU A 127 -34.42 -41.13 27.04
N GLU A 128 -35.17 -40.09 27.45
CA GLU A 128 -35.77 -39.11 26.55
C GLU A 128 -34.84 -37.92 26.27
N TYR A 129 -34.88 -37.43 25.02
CA TYR A 129 -34.11 -36.29 24.56
C TYR A 129 -34.95 -35.01 24.61
N PHE A 130 -34.47 -34.02 25.35
CA PHE A 130 -35.07 -32.70 25.44
C PHE A 130 -34.17 -31.65 24.79
N ARG A 131 -34.80 -30.59 24.26
CA ARG A 131 -34.07 -29.42 23.74
C ARG A 131 -34.78 -28.12 24.09
N ILE A 132 -34.02 -27.10 24.45
CA ILE A 132 -34.48 -25.71 24.51
C ILE A 132 -33.91 -24.99 23.29
N LEU A 133 -34.79 -24.60 22.38
CA LEU A 133 -34.45 -23.74 21.25
C LEU A 133 -34.54 -22.28 21.68
N ARG A 134 -33.45 -21.53 21.57
CA ARG A 134 -33.40 -20.10 21.85
C ARG A 134 -33.16 -19.32 20.56
N LYS A 135 -33.86 -18.20 20.40
CA LYS A 135 -33.59 -17.21 19.36
C LYS A 135 -32.96 -15.99 20.02
N ALA A 136 -31.74 -15.65 19.62
CA ALA A 136 -31.03 -14.48 20.13
C ALA A 136 -30.99 -13.37 19.07
N TYR A 137 -31.12 -12.15 19.56
CA TYR A 137 -30.95 -10.91 18.82
C TYR A 137 -29.81 -10.15 19.49
N GLY A 138 -28.94 -9.52 18.70
CA GLY A 138 -27.81 -8.81 19.27
C GLY A 138 -26.95 -8.12 18.24
N LEU A 139 -26.01 -7.33 18.75
CA LEU A 139 -25.00 -6.65 17.95
C LEU A 139 -23.88 -7.62 17.60
N ARG A 140 -23.47 -7.63 16.33
CA ARG A 140 -22.25 -8.30 15.88
C ARG A 140 -21.21 -7.24 15.56
N PHE A 141 -20.11 -7.28 16.30
CA PHE A 141 -18.94 -6.45 16.02
C PHE A 141 -17.99 -7.20 15.07
N ILE A 142 -17.71 -6.61 13.91
CA ILE A 142 -16.69 -7.07 12.97
C ILE A 142 -15.47 -6.20 13.17
N ILE A 143 -14.34 -6.80 13.54
CA ILE A 143 -13.09 -6.08 13.78
C ILE A 143 -12.18 -6.31 12.58
N THR A 144 -11.90 -5.25 11.84
CA THR A 144 -11.01 -5.28 10.68
C THR A 144 -9.71 -4.56 11.04
N VAL A 145 -8.58 -5.19 10.77
CA VAL A 145 -7.26 -4.62 11.09
C VAL A 145 -6.47 -4.49 9.80
N ASN A 146 -6.07 -3.27 9.50
CA ASN A 146 -5.29 -2.93 8.32
C ASN A 146 -3.95 -2.37 8.75
N GLY A 147 -2.89 -2.72 8.02
CA GLY A 147 -1.54 -2.26 8.32
C GLY A 147 -0.78 -1.91 7.06
N LYS A 148 -0.27 -0.69 7.03
CA LYS A 148 0.71 -0.19 6.07
C LYS A 148 1.93 0.25 6.85
N ALA A 149 3.10 -0.22 6.42
CA ALA A 149 4.35 0.23 6.98
C ALA A 149 5.30 0.61 5.85
N GLY A 150 5.98 1.75 6.01
CA GLY A 150 7.07 2.18 5.15
C GLY A 150 8.37 2.20 5.95
N LYS A 151 9.45 1.74 5.34
CA LYS A 151 10.83 1.90 5.82
C LYS A 151 11.67 2.37 4.66
N PHE A 152 12.63 3.24 4.92
CA PHE A 152 13.57 3.71 3.92
C PHE A 152 14.37 2.55 3.33
N ASP A 153 14.35 2.46 2.00
CA ASP A 153 15.16 1.54 1.22
C ASP A 153 15.90 2.31 0.11
N LEU A 154 17.21 2.11 0.06
CA LEU A 154 18.10 2.77 -0.89
C LEU A 154 17.85 2.29 -2.33
N ILE A 155 17.40 1.04 -2.50
CA ILE A 155 17.15 0.45 -3.81
C ILE A 155 15.94 1.13 -4.46
N GLU A 156 14.82 1.24 -3.75
CA GLU A 156 13.61 1.93 -4.17
C GLU A 156 13.86 3.41 -4.41
N LEU A 157 14.67 4.06 -3.57
CA LEU A 157 15.08 5.45 -3.81
C LEU A 157 15.81 5.58 -5.16
N SER A 158 16.81 4.73 -5.40
CA SER A 158 17.63 4.79 -6.61
C SER A 158 16.82 4.49 -7.88
N LEU A 159 15.88 3.54 -7.81
CA LEU A 159 14.96 3.23 -8.91
C LEU A 159 14.02 4.41 -9.23
N ASN A 160 13.48 5.07 -8.19
CA ASN A 160 12.61 6.22 -8.36
C ASN A 160 13.37 7.42 -8.94
N VAL A 161 14.59 7.68 -8.46
CA VAL A 161 15.46 8.73 -9.00
C VAL A 161 15.84 8.44 -10.46
N GLY A 162 16.24 7.20 -10.77
CA GLY A 162 16.53 6.78 -12.14
C GLY A 162 15.34 6.98 -13.08
N SER A 163 14.13 6.66 -12.61
CA SER A 163 12.89 6.89 -13.37
C SER A 163 12.64 8.38 -13.64
N ILE A 164 12.86 9.24 -12.64
CA ILE A 164 12.72 10.70 -12.80
C ILE A 164 13.73 11.24 -13.83
N VAL A 165 14.99 10.82 -13.76
CA VAL A 165 16.03 11.23 -14.72
C VAL A 165 15.70 10.76 -16.14
N GLY A 166 15.20 9.53 -16.30
CA GLY A 166 14.75 9.02 -17.59
C GLY A 166 13.60 9.83 -18.20
N LEU A 167 12.60 10.20 -17.37
CA LEU A 167 11.47 11.03 -17.80
C LEU A 167 11.92 12.43 -18.25
N LEU A 168 12.91 13.02 -17.58
CA LEU A 168 13.49 14.32 -18.00
C LEU A 168 14.17 14.22 -19.37
N GLY A 169 14.90 13.13 -19.64
CA GLY A 169 15.51 12.89 -20.96
C GLY A 169 14.47 12.73 -22.08
N LEU A 170 13.37 12.03 -21.81
CA LEU A 170 12.28 11.89 -22.77
C LEU A 170 11.58 13.23 -23.04
N ALA A 171 11.38 14.04 -22.00
CA ALA A 171 10.79 15.37 -22.15
C ALA A 171 11.63 16.27 -23.08
N THR A 172 12.95 16.29 -22.90
CA THR A 172 13.85 17.05 -23.78
C THR A 172 13.78 16.56 -25.22
N PHE A 173 13.74 15.25 -25.44
CA PHE A 173 13.62 14.67 -26.77
C PHE A 173 12.32 15.07 -27.48
N ILE A 174 11.19 15.06 -26.76
CA ILE A 174 9.90 15.51 -27.29
C ILE A 174 9.93 17.02 -27.58
N CYS A 175 10.50 17.82 -26.67
CA CYS A 175 10.68 19.26 -26.90
C CYS A 175 11.48 19.55 -28.17
N ASP A 176 12.56 18.79 -28.42
CA ASP A 176 13.36 18.93 -29.63
C ASP A 176 12.57 18.57 -30.89
N ILE A 177 11.78 17.48 -30.87
CA ILE A 177 10.89 17.11 -31.99
C ILE A 177 9.88 18.22 -32.27
N LEU A 178 9.23 18.75 -31.24
CA LEU A 178 8.24 19.84 -31.39
C LEU A 178 8.89 21.10 -31.97
N LEU A 179 10.06 21.51 -31.48
CA LEU A 179 10.78 22.68 -31.99
C LEU A 179 11.26 22.48 -33.44
N LEU A 180 11.67 21.27 -33.81
CA LEU A 180 12.15 20.97 -35.16
C LEU A 180 11.03 20.82 -36.19
N HIS A 181 9.85 20.32 -35.80
CA HIS A 181 8.78 19.98 -36.74
C HIS A 181 7.55 20.88 -36.69
N LEU A 182 7.21 21.48 -35.55
CA LEU A 182 5.97 22.25 -35.37
C LEU A 182 6.18 23.77 -35.19
N SER A 183 7.42 24.22 -34.96
CA SER A 183 7.72 25.65 -34.83
C SER A 183 7.73 26.36 -36.19
N LYS A 184 7.04 27.51 -36.28
CA LYS A 184 7.08 28.43 -37.44
C LYS A 184 8.50 28.90 -37.79
N ASN A 185 9.41 28.93 -36.81
CA ASN A 185 10.82 29.34 -36.97
C ASN A 185 11.80 28.16 -37.02
N SER A 186 11.35 26.94 -37.37
CA SER A 186 12.19 25.73 -37.35
C SER A 186 13.47 25.83 -38.20
N ARG A 187 13.47 26.66 -39.26
CA ARG A 187 14.66 26.94 -40.09
C ARG A 187 15.77 27.68 -39.32
N ILE A 188 15.41 28.58 -38.42
CA ILE A 188 16.36 29.32 -37.57
C ILE A 188 16.92 28.39 -36.49
N TYR A 189 16.07 27.58 -35.86
CA TYR A 189 16.48 26.60 -34.85
C TYR A 189 17.41 25.51 -35.43
N ARG A 190 17.08 24.98 -36.62
CA ARG A 190 17.99 24.07 -37.36
C ARG A 190 19.34 24.71 -37.62
N LYS A 191 19.38 25.96 -38.08
CA LYS A 191 20.65 26.64 -38.39
C LYS A 191 21.56 26.76 -37.16
N HIS A 192 21.01 27.15 -36.00
CA HIS A 192 21.78 27.24 -34.76
C HIS A 192 22.24 25.88 -34.21
N ILE A 193 21.43 24.82 -34.34
CA ILE A 193 21.85 23.46 -33.95
C ILE A 193 22.93 22.92 -34.88
N PHE A 194 22.77 23.03 -36.20
CA PHE A 194 23.77 22.52 -37.15
C PHE A 194 25.08 23.32 -37.12
N ASP A 195 25.03 24.65 -36.95
CA ASP A 195 26.22 25.48 -36.82
C ASP A 195 27.00 25.17 -35.53
N SER A 196 26.31 24.91 -34.42
CA SER A 196 26.96 24.54 -33.15
C SER A 196 27.59 23.14 -33.19
N ILE A 197 26.95 22.15 -33.84
CA ILE A 197 27.54 20.81 -34.07
C ILE A 197 28.81 20.92 -34.91
N HIS A 198 28.81 21.75 -35.96
CA HIS A 198 29.98 21.93 -36.83
C HIS A 198 31.18 22.56 -36.09
N LEU A 199 30.92 23.51 -35.18
CA LEU A 199 31.94 24.14 -34.34
C LEU A 199 32.52 23.17 -33.30
N GLN A 200 31.69 22.34 -32.68
CA GLN A 200 32.11 21.38 -31.66
C GLN A 200 32.93 20.23 -32.25
N THR A 201 32.60 19.81 -33.48
CA THR A 201 33.36 18.82 -34.26
C THR A 201 34.73 19.37 -34.68
N ARG A 202 34.83 20.66 -35.03
CA ARG A 202 36.11 21.34 -35.28
C ARG A 202 36.96 21.51 -34.02
N ALA A 203 36.35 21.85 -32.87
CA ALA A 203 37.08 22.02 -31.62
C ALA A 203 37.66 20.69 -31.08
N THR A 204 36.96 19.58 -31.28
CA THR A 204 37.41 18.25 -30.87
C THR A 204 38.43 17.65 -31.84
N SER A 205 38.37 17.97 -33.14
CA SER A 205 39.41 17.58 -34.10
C SER A 205 40.74 18.32 -33.87
N ILE A 206 40.68 19.58 -33.41
CA ILE A 206 41.88 20.36 -33.06
C ILE A 206 42.56 19.82 -31.78
N ARG A 207 41.80 19.30 -30.81
CA ARG A 207 42.38 18.70 -29.57
C ARG A 207 43.00 17.31 -29.77
N LYS A 208 42.64 16.58 -30.83
CA LYS A 208 43.20 15.26 -31.16
C LYS A 208 44.36 15.30 -32.17
N ALA A 209 44.76 16.47 -32.66
CA ALA A 209 45.92 16.58 -33.55
C ALA A 209 47.22 16.27 -32.79
N PRO A 210 48.08 15.35 -33.27
CA PRO A 210 49.34 15.03 -32.59
C PRO A 210 50.29 16.23 -32.69
N LYS A 211 51.01 16.52 -31.59
CA LYS A 211 52.08 17.51 -31.60
C LYS A 211 53.21 17.01 -32.50
N ILE A 212 53.35 17.62 -33.67
CA ILE A 212 54.50 17.42 -34.56
C ILE A 212 55.71 18.10 -33.90
N ASN A 213 56.63 17.31 -33.36
CA ASN A 213 57.97 17.77 -33.01
C ASN A 213 58.85 17.71 -34.26
N ILE A 214 59.32 18.87 -34.70
CA ILE A 214 60.36 18.97 -35.73
C ILE A 214 61.72 18.78 -35.04
N GLN A 215 62.38 17.65 -35.28
CA GLN A 215 63.80 17.44 -34.98
C GLN A 215 64.56 17.15 -36.28
N LYS A 216 65.68 17.87 -36.46
CA LYS A 216 66.65 17.74 -37.55
C LYS A 216 67.33 16.36 -37.53
N ASN A 217 67.49 15.80 -38.74
CA ASN A 217 68.42 14.79 -39.28
C ASN A 217 69.26 13.92 -38.31
N ASP A 218 69.24 12.58 -38.51
CA ASP A 218 70.31 11.87 -39.24
C ASP A 218 69.95 10.40 -39.59
N GLU A 219 70.47 9.98 -40.75
CA GLU A 219 70.79 8.66 -41.32
C GLU A 219 70.01 7.33 -41.05
N ARG A 220 69.81 6.63 -42.18
CA ARG A 220 70.02 5.18 -42.45
C ARG A 220 68.87 4.14 -42.29
N TYR A 221 68.53 3.58 -43.46
CA TYR A 221 68.27 2.16 -43.80
C TYR A 221 66.87 1.52 -43.61
N SER A 222 66.28 1.20 -44.78
CA SER A 222 65.51 0.00 -45.16
C SER A 222 63.99 -0.14 -44.91
N ASN A 223 63.32 -0.22 -46.06
CA ASN A 223 61.98 -0.70 -46.44
C ASN A 223 61.79 -2.22 -46.14
N PRO A 224 60.63 -2.86 -46.47
CA PRO A 224 59.20 -2.55 -46.29
C PRO A 224 58.40 -3.78 -45.74
N ASP A 225 57.07 -3.71 -45.89
CA ASP A 225 56.08 -4.82 -46.00
C ASP A 225 55.32 -5.14 -44.69
N SER A 226 53.99 -5.26 -44.62
CA SER A 226 52.94 -5.41 -45.65
C SER A 226 51.54 -5.28 -45.01
N TYR A 227 50.60 -4.74 -45.80
CA TYR A 227 49.18 -5.12 -46.03
C TYR A 227 48.25 -5.53 -44.84
N ILE A 228 47.15 -4.80 -44.58
CA ILE A 228 45.75 -4.98 -45.10
C ILE A 228 45.10 -6.29 -44.54
N GLU A 229 43.88 -6.40 -44.01
CA GLU A 229 42.59 -5.72 -44.18
C GLU A 229 41.69 -5.95 -42.95
N ALA A 230 40.62 -5.16 -42.86
CA ALA A 230 39.49 -5.36 -41.95
C ALA A 230 38.43 -6.29 -42.56
N GLU A 231 37.66 -7.02 -41.75
CA GLU A 231 36.23 -7.17 -42.01
C GLU A 231 35.41 -7.50 -40.76
N SER A 232 34.18 -6.97 -40.77
CA SER A 232 33.19 -7.04 -39.69
C SER A 232 32.28 -8.25 -39.83
N SER A 233 31.62 -8.65 -38.74
CA SER A 233 30.25 -9.17 -38.80
C SER A 233 29.57 -9.14 -37.43
N TYR A 234 28.29 -8.79 -37.46
CA TYR A 234 27.33 -8.79 -36.36
C TYR A 234 26.73 -10.19 -36.17
N GLU A 235 26.35 -10.55 -34.93
CA GLU A 235 25.23 -11.48 -34.70
C GLU A 235 24.58 -11.28 -33.31
N THR A 236 23.25 -11.21 -33.33
CA THR A 236 22.28 -11.22 -32.22
C THR A 236 21.95 -12.65 -31.78
N LEU A 237 21.62 -12.88 -30.49
CA LEU A 237 20.83 -14.06 -30.06
C LEU A 237 20.12 -13.84 -28.70
N GLU A 238 18.82 -14.12 -28.68
CA GLU A 238 17.93 -14.31 -27.52
C GLU A 238 18.21 -15.62 -26.77
N ASN A 239 17.89 -15.69 -25.46
CA ASN A 239 16.96 -16.69 -24.87
C ASN A 239 16.87 -16.65 -23.33
N SER A 240 15.65 -16.82 -22.80
CA SER A 240 15.32 -17.24 -21.42
C SER A 240 15.18 -18.77 -21.30
N PRO A 241 15.12 -19.34 -20.07
CA PRO A 241 13.88 -20.04 -19.71
C PRO A 241 13.46 -19.98 -18.21
N ALA A 242 12.19 -20.31 -18.00
CA ALA A 242 11.45 -20.38 -16.72
C ALA A 242 11.61 -21.70 -15.96
N SER A 243 11.30 -21.71 -14.65
CA SER A 243 11.11 -22.93 -13.83
C SER A 243 10.01 -22.76 -12.76
N SER A 244 9.28 -23.85 -12.55
CA SER A 244 7.99 -24.02 -11.85
C SER A 244 8.09 -24.23 -10.33
N SER A 245 7.04 -23.91 -9.56
CA SER A 245 6.72 -24.64 -8.32
C SER A 245 5.22 -24.58 -7.93
N ARG A 246 4.83 -25.55 -7.09
CA ARG A 246 3.53 -26.21 -6.89
C ARG A 246 2.36 -25.35 -6.35
N THR A 247 1.17 -25.66 -6.86
CA THR A 247 -0.15 -25.22 -6.40
C THR A 247 -0.64 -26.09 -5.21
N VAL A 248 -0.93 -25.46 -4.07
CA VAL A 248 -1.67 -26.07 -2.95
C VAL A 248 -3.10 -25.54 -2.98
N ARG A 249 -4.09 -26.42 -3.22
CA ARG A 249 -5.52 -26.08 -3.19
C ARG A 249 -5.97 -25.88 -1.73
N ARG A 250 -6.28 -24.65 -1.33
CA ARG A 250 -7.09 -24.34 -0.15
C ARG A 250 -8.51 -24.00 -0.62
N GLY A 251 -9.52 -24.61 0.01
CA GLY A 251 -10.93 -24.34 -0.25
C GLY A 251 -11.32 -22.88 0.03
N PRO A 252 -12.51 -22.44 -0.40
CA PRO A 252 -12.91 -21.04 -0.31
C PRO A 252 -13.10 -20.64 1.16
N VAL A 253 -12.15 -19.85 1.67
CA VAL A 253 -12.36 -19.01 2.84
C VAL A 253 -13.11 -17.79 2.31
N SER A 254 -14.34 -17.58 2.79
CA SER A 254 -15.09 -16.36 2.55
C SER A 254 -14.40 -15.20 3.26
N PHE A 255 -13.45 -14.59 2.57
CA PHE A 255 -12.87 -13.32 2.97
C PHE A 255 -13.94 -12.24 2.76
N ILE A 256 -14.45 -11.69 3.87
CA ILE A 256 -15.15 -10.42 3.84
C ILE A 256 -14.11 -9.38 3.41
N ASN A 257 -14.36 -8.71 2.30
CA ASN A 257 -13.45 -7.74 1.69
C ASN A 257 -13.05 -6.65 2.71
N PRO A 258 -11.75 -6.35 2.94
CA PRO A 258 -11.32 -5.36 3.94
C PRO A 258 -11.80 -3.92 3.67
N HIS A 259 -12.45 -3.66 2.53
CA HIS A 259 -12.99 -2.35 2.16
C HIS A 259 -14.38 -2.00 2.74
N TYR A 260 -15.06 -2.92 3.42
CA TYR A 260 -16.46 -2.70 3.83
C TYR A 260 -16.68 -1.60 4.89
N CYS A 261 -15.65 -1.20 5.63
CA CYS A 261 -15.81 -0.23 6.73
C CYS A 261 -15.47 1.21 6.32
N ASN A 262 -15.29 1.47 5.02
CA ASN A 262 -15.15 2.80 4.48
C ASN A 262 -16.52 3.22 3.92
N HIS A 263 -17.31 3.95 4.70
CA HIS A 263 -18.43 4.75 4.22
C HIS A 263 -18.32 6.16 4.79
#